data_AF-A0A1X3A0R8-F1
#
_entry.id   AF-A0A1X3A0R8-F1
#
_cell.length_a   1.000
_cell.length_b   1.000
_cell.length_c   1.000
_cell.angle_alpha   90.00
_cell.angle_beta   90.00
_cell.angle_gamma   90.00
#
_symmetry.space_group_name_H-M   'P 1'
#
loop_
_entity.id
_entity.type
_entity.pdbx_description
1 polymer ?
#
loop_
_entity_poly.entity_id
_entity_poly.type
_entity_poly.pdbx_seq_one_letter_code
_entity_poly.pdbx_strand_id
1 'polypeptide(L)'
;MAYKISPRTGKKRTKQQQAMYRRRRIVFGIATVLVLSFIVFCLYSLTQGVVAVNREIHHADVYAISRKEVPSPIQQQKSSVPDCDASNVALSLTPAASSFGVGGTMDFTASVKYNGSGKAGCLIDVSQAGMVLTIKSGKDVVWKSNVCPVDTDYRLIAKGDEVKQTITWPGVRSGSECADAADLPNVDRGVYSAQLSVEGHAKTKSEPVGITVE
;
A
#
# COMPACT_ATOMS: atom_id res chain seq x y z
N MET A 1 -59.05 -42.20 -96.58
CA MET A 1 -57.98 -41.43 -97.23
C MET A 1 -56.81 -41.33 -96.26
N ALA A 2 -55.62 -41.74 -96.70
CA ALA A 2 -54.39 -41.80 -95.91
C ALA A 2 -53.54 -40.55 -96.15
N TYR A 3 -52.90 -39.98 -95.12
CA TYR A 3 -51.56 -39.38 -95.25
C TYR A 3 -50.83 -39.16 -93.90
N LYS A 4 -49.75 -39.93 -93.76
CA LYS A 4 -48.45 -39.79 -93.06
C LYS A 4 -48.24 -38.75 -91.93
N ILE A 5 -47.68 -39.29 -90.85
CA ILE A 5 -46.84 -38.63 -89.84
C ILE A 5 -45.48 -38.24 -90.47
N SER A 6 -44.94 -37.05 -90.14
CA SER A 6 -43.48 -36.84 -90.12
C SER A 6 -43.00 -35.68 -89.23
N PRO A 7 -41.73 -35.72 -88.75
CA PRO A 7 -41.21 -34.97 -87.60
C PRO A 7 -40.22 -33.84 -87.98
N ARG A 8 -39.77 -33.03 -87.01
CA ARG A 8 -38.59 -32.13 -87.12
C ARG A 8 -37.71 -32.22 -85.86
N THR A 9 -36.68 -33.08 -85.83
CA THR A 9 -35.24 -32.84 -86.10
C THR A 9 -34.49 -31.92 -85.12
N GLY A 10 -33.78 -32.54 -84.17
CA GLY A 10 -32.72 -31.91 -83.35
C GLY A 10 -31.40 -31.74 -84.12
N LYS A 11 -30.79 -30.56 -84.01
CA LYS A 11 -29.54 -30.15 -84.67
C LYS A 11 -28.34 -30.94 -84.10
N LYS A 12 -27.66 -31.76 -84.92
CA LYS A 12 -26.47 -32.54 -84.53
C LYS A 12 -25.21 -31.65 -84.56
N ARG A 13 -24.49 -31.53 -83.42
CA ARG A 13 -23.16 -30.88 -83.33
C ARG A 13 -22.07 -31.76 -83.96
N THR A 14 -21.17 -31.16 -84.73
CA THR A 14 -20.10 -31.81 -85.52
C THR A 14 -19.00 -32.40 -84.63
N LYS A 15 -18.47 -33.58 -85.02
CA LYS A 15 -17.53 -34.41 -84.23
C LYS A 15 -16.26 -33.67 -83.76
N GLN A 16 -15.80 -32.64 -84.46
CA GLN A 16 -14.61 -31.86 -84.08
C GLN A 16 -14.83 -30.96 -82.85
N GLN A 17 -16.02 -30.35 -82.69
CA GLN A 17 -16.32 -29.54 -81.50
C GLN A 17 -16.43 -30.41 -80.23
N GLN A 18 -16.87 -31.67 -80.36
CA GLN A 18 -16.96 -32.63 -79.25
C GLN A 18 -15.58 -33.13 -78.76
N ALA A 19 -14.54 -33.10 -79.59
CA ALA A 19 -13.20 -33.51 -79.20
C ALA A 19 -12.48 -32.40 -78.39
N MET A 20 -12.61 -31.14 -78.81
CA MET A 20 -12.08 -30.00 -78.05
C MET A 20 -12.79 -29.82 -76.70
N TYR A 21 -14.12 -30.01 -76.66
CA TYR A 21 -14.88 -29.93 -75.41
C TYR A 21 -14.49 -31.04 -74.42
N ARG A 22 -14.21 -32.27 -74.90
CA ARG A 22 -13.72 -33.37 -74.05
C ARG A 22 -12.30 -33.13 -73.53
N ARG A 23 -11.37 -32.66 -74.37
CA ARG A 23 -10.00 -32.33 -73.95
C ARG A 23 -9.96 -31.20 -72.92
N ARG A 24 -10.73 -30.12 -73.11
CA ARG A 24 -10.82 -29.02 -72.13
C ARG A 24 -11.40 -29.51 -70.81
N ARG A 25 -12.44 -30.36 -70.81
CA ARG A 25 -13.06 -30.87 -69.58
C ARG A 25 -12.16 -31.83 -68.81
N ILE A 26 -11.32 -32.61 -69.48
CA ILE A 26 -10.30 -33.46 -68.85
C ILE A 26 -9.20 -32.59 -68.23
N VAL A 27 -8.72 -31.57 -68.94
CA VAL A 27 -7.70 -30.64 -68.41
C VAL A 27 -8.23 -29.87 -67.21
N PHE A 28 -9.47 -29.36 -67.28
CA PHE A 28 -10.11 -28.73 -66.13
C PHE A 28 -10.29 -29.73 -64.98
N GLY A 29 -10.71 -30.97 -65.24
CA GLY A 29 -10.83 -32.00 -64.21
C GLY A 29 -9.49 -32.28 -63.51
N ILE A 30 -8.40 -32.45 -64.26
CA ILE A 30 -7.06 -32.68 -63.70
C ILE A 30 -6.59 -31.45 -62.92
N ALA A 31 -6.77 -30.24 -63.45
CA ALA A 31 -6.40 -29.01 -62.76
C ALA A 31 -7.17 -28.83 -61.45
N THR A 32 -8.48 -29.11 -61.43
CA THR A 32 -9.29 -29.04 -60.21
C THR A 32 -8.84 -30.06 -59.17
N VAL A 33 -8.49 -31.29 -59.58
CA VAL A 33 -7.96 -32.31 -58.67
C VAL A 33 -6.61 -31.89 -58.07
N LEU A 34 -5.70 -31.33 -58.89
CA LEU A 34 -4.41 -30.83 -58.41
C LEU A 34 -4.56 -29.66 -57.42
N VAL A 35 -5.48 -28.73 -57.70
CA VAL A 35 -5.76 -27.60 -56.80
C VAL A 35 -6.36 -28.09 -55.48
N LEU A 36 -7.31 -29.01 -55.52
CA LEU A 36 -7.88 -29.60 -54.30
C LEU A 36 -6.84 -30.36 -53.49
N SER A 37 -5.98 -31.14 -54.15
CA SER A 37 -4.83 -31.81 -53.53
C SER A 37 -3.90 -30.82 -52.83
N PHE A 38 -3.57 -29.71 -53.49
CA PHE A 38 -2.69 -28.68 -52.93
C PHE A 38 -3.33 -27.97 -51.74
N ILE A 39 -4.63 -27.65 -51.80
CA ILE A 39 -5.37 -27.04 -50.68
C ILE A 39 -5.38 -27.99 -49.46
N VAL A 40 -5.68 -29.27 -49.67
CA VAL A 40 -5.68 -30.26 -48.58
C VAL A 40 -4.27 -30.40 -47.97
N PHE A 41 -3.23 -30.42 -48.80
CA PHE A 41 -1.84 -30.46 -48.34
C PHE A 41 -1.47 -29.20 -47.54
N CYS A 42 -1.83 -28.00 -48.02
CA CYS A 42 -1.61 -26.75 -47.30
C CYS A 42 -2.33 -26.72 -45.95
N LEU A 43 -3.59 -27.13 -45.89
CA LEU A 43 -4.34 -27.21 -44.63
C LEU A 43 -3.68 -28.21 -43.67
N TYR A 44 -3.24 -29.37 -44.15
CA TYR A 44 -2.57 -30.37 -43.33
C TYR A 44 -1.23 -29.85 -42.78
N SER A 45 -0.39 -29.25 -43.62
CA SER A 45 0.88 -28.65 -43.19
C SER A 45 0.70 -27.49 -42.22
N LEU A 46 -0.31 -26.63 -42.42
CA LEU A 46 -0.61 -25.54 -41.50
C LEU A 46 -1.13 -26.05 -40.15
N THR A 47 -1.99 -27.08 -40.13
CA THR A 47 -2.46 -27.66 -38.86
C THR A 47 -1.34 -28.33 -38.06
N GLN A 48 -0.43 -29.07 -38.71
CA GLN A 48 0.75 -29.65 -38.05
C GLN A 48 1.76 -28.57 -37.61
N GLY A 49 1.94 -27.51 -38.41
CA GLY A 49 2.83 -26.39 -38.09
C GLY A 49 2.36 -25.54 -36.90
N VAL A 50 1.06 -25.27 -36.79
CA VAL A 50 0.48 -24.48 -35.68
C VAL A 50 0.55 -25.23 -34.35
N VAL A 51 0.45 -26.57 -34.37
CA VAL A 51 0.55 -27.40 -33.14
C VAL A 51 1.98 -27.45 -32.59
N ALA A 52 3.01 -27.30 -33.44
CA ALA A 52 4.41 -27.25 -33.00
C ALA A 52 4.81 -25.88 -32.41
N VAL A 53 4.33 -24.77 -32.97
CA VAL A 53 4.69 -23.41 -32.50
C VAL A 53 3.91 -23.01 -31.23
N ASN A 54 2.70 -23.55 -31.03
CA ASN A 54 1.94 -23.32 -29.79
C ASN A 54 2.58 -23.98 -28.56
N ARG A 55 3.50 -24.95 -28.74
CA ARG A 55 4.20 -25.58 -27.62
C ARG A 55 5.41 -24.79 -27.14
N GLU A 56 6.02 -23.98 -28.00
CA GLU A 56 7.23 -23.21 -27.67
C GLU A 56 6.93 -21.84 -27.04
N ILE A 57 5.77 -21.23 -27.33
CA ILE A 57 5.39 -19.91 -26.79
C ILE A 57 4.94 -19.99 -25.31
N HIS A 58 4.51 -21.16 -24.84
CA HIS A 58 4.08 -21.35 -23.44
C HIS A 58 5.17 -21.87 -22.50
N HIS A 59 6.43 -21.97 -22.93
CA HIS A 59 7.52 -22.37 -22.04
C HIS A 59 7.90 -21.30 -21.00
N ALA A 60 7.46 -20.04 -21.18
CA ALA A 60 7.59 -19.00 -20.15
C ALA A 60 6.56 -19.15 -19.01
N ASP A 61 5.41 -19.78 -19.27
CA ASP A 61 4.33 -19.92 -18.28
C ASP A 61 4.54 -21.12 -17.33
N VAL A 62 5.35 -22.11 -17.74
CA VAL A 62 5.61 -23.33 -16.94
C VAL A 62 6.67 -23.09 -15.85
N TYR A 63 7.55 -22.10 -16.03
CA TYR A 63 8.56 -21.70 -15.03
C TYR A 63 8.24 -20.39 -14.32
N ALA A 64 7.11 -19.76 -14.64
CA ALA A 64 6.51 -18.78 -13.74
C ALA A 64 6.06 -19.53 -12.50
N ILE A 65 6.97 -19.66 -11.52
CA ILE A 65 6.61 -19.96 -10.14
C ILE A 65 5.55 -18.94 -9.78
N SER A 66 4.29 -19.38 -9.82
CA SER A 66 3.19 -18.73 -9.17
C SER A 66 3.57 -18.75 -7.69
N ARG A 67 4.31 -17.72 -7.27
CA ARG A 67 4.31 -17.32 -5.88
C ARG A 67 2.84 -17.04 -5.64
N LYS A 68 2.17 -18.01 -5.02
CA LYS A 68 0.98 -17.70 -4.23
C LYS A 68 1.37 -16.46 -3.45
N GLU A 69 0.67 -15.37 -3.73
CA GLU A 69 0.73 -14.20 -2.89
C GLU A 69 0.63 -14.71 -1.46
N VAL A 70 1.68 -14.44 -0.67
CA VAL A 70 1.68 -14.80 0.74
C VAL A 70 0.35 -14.26 1.25
N PRO A 71 -0.54 -15.10 1.82
CA PRO A 71 -1.83 -14.62 2.27
C PRO A 71 -1.54 -13.39 3.11
N SER A 72 -2.02 -12.23 2.65
CA SER A 72 -1.91 -10.97 3.38
C SER A 72 -2.25 -11.30 4.82
N PRO A 73 -1.36 -11.01 5.79
CA PRO A 73 -1.41 -11.61 7.12
C PRO A 73 -2.85 -11.51 7.60
N ILE A 74 -3.53 -12.66 7.70
CA ILE A 74 -4.85 -12.77 8.29
C ILE A 74 -4.70 -12.05 9.61
N GLN A 75 -5.42 -10.93 9.75
CA GLN A 75 -5.41 -10.01 10.88
C GLN A 75 -4.52 -10.53 11.98
N GLN A 76 -3.29 -10.03 12.06
CA GLN A 76 -2.40 -10.26 13.19
C GLN A 76 -3.28 -10.29 14.41
N GLN A 77 -3.28 -11.40 15.18
CA GLN A 77 -3.94 -11.45 16.48
C GLN A 77 -3.62 -10.11 17.13
N LYS A 78 -4.61 -9.21 17.20
CA LYS A 78 -4.43 -7.96 17.93
C LYS A 78 -4.06 -8.45 19.30
N SER A 79 -2.84 -8.17 19.72
CA SER A 79 -2.41 -8.42 21.08
C SER A 79 -3.57 -8.04 21.98
N SER A 80 -4.06 -8.97 22.81
CA SER A 80 -5.23 -8.70 23.66
C SER A 80 -4.95 -7.62 24.71
N VAL A 81 -3.70 -7.13 24.75
CA VAL A 81 -3.28 -6.01 25.57
C VAL A 81 -3.91 -4.72 25.01
N PRO A 82 -4.70 -3.99 25.80
CA PRO A 82 -5.25 -2.70 25.39
C PRO A 82 -4.18 -1.60 25.40
N ASP A 83 -4.41 -0.52 24.66
CA ASP A 83 -3.60 0.69 24.78
C ASP A 83 -3.84 1.39 26.12
N CYS A 84 -2.82 2.10 26.61
CA CYS A 84 -2.93 2.84 27.85
C CYS A 84 -3.79 4.09 27.70
N ASP A 85 -4.61 4.36 28.72
CA ASP A 85 -5.48 5.53 28.82
C ASP A 85 -5.55 6.04 30.27
N ALA A 86 -6.31 7.12 30.47
CA ALA A 86 -6.41 7.80 31.77
C ALA A 86 -6.95 6.92 32.91
N SER A 87 -7.57 5.77 32.62
CA SER A 87 -8.06 4.83 33.63
C SER A 87 -7.01 3.85 34.13
N ASN A 88 -5.90 3.68 33.40
CA ASN A 88 -4.90 2.66 33.68
C ASN A 88 -3.45 3.18 33.77
N VAL A 89 -3.21 4.45 33.46
CA VAL A 89 -1.93 5.12 33.73
C VAL A 89 -2.09 6.47 34.41
N ALA A 90 -1.07 6.83 35.18
CA ALA A 90 -0.85 8.18 35.70
C ALA A 90 0.41 8.77 35.06
N LEU A 91 0.30 10.00 34.56
CA LEU A 91 1.44 10.75 34.03
C LEU A 91 1.96 11.74 35.07
N SER A 92 3.28 11.89 35.15
CA SER A 92 3.91 12.99 35.88
C SER A 92 4.98 13.65 35.03
N LEU A 93 5.23 14.92 35.33
CA LEU A 93 6.20 15.74 34.61
C LEU A 93 6.97 16.57 35.64
N THR A 94 8.28 16.49 35.61
CA THR A 94 9.15 17.22 36.53
C THR A 94 10.18 18.02 35.73
N PRO A 95 10.19 19.35 35.79
CA PRO A 95 11.23 20.14 35.15
C PRO A 95 12.55 19.99 35.93
N ALA A 96 13.68 20.04 35.22
CA ALA A 96 15.00 19.96 35.83
C ALA A 96 15.35 21.20 36.67
N ALA A 97 14.75 22.35 36.34
CA ALA A 97 14.86 23.61 37.07
C ALA A 97 13.55 24.39 36.99
N SER A 98 13.36 25.36 37.89
CA SER A 98 12.19 26.26 37.84
C SER A 98 12.35 27.39 36.82
N SER A 99 13.58 27.70 36.40
CA SER A 99 13.86 28.74 35.40
C SER A 99 15.09 28.44 34.55
N PHE A 100 15.19 29.09 33.39
CA PHE A 100 16.36 29.09 32.51
C PHE A 100 16.39 30.37 31.66
N GLY A 101 17.56 30.72 31.11
CA GLY A 101 17.71 31.95 30.32
C GLY A 101 17.15 31.84 28.90
N VAL A 102 16.78 32.98 28.30
CA VAL A 102 16.44 33.06 26.86
C VAL A 102 17.57 32.47 26.01
N GLY A 103 17.22 31.57 25.09
CA GLY A 103 18.17 30.83 24.25
C GLY A 103 18.83 29.63 24.95
N GLY A 104 18.46 29.35 26.20
CA GLY A 104 18.80 28.11 26.90
C GLY A 104 17.80 26.99 26.61
N THR A 105 18.00 25.86 27.26
CA THR A 105 17.15 24.67 27.15
C THR A 105 16.61 24.26 28.52
N MET A 106 15.48 23.56 28.55
CA MET A 106 14.89 23.00 29.76
C MET A 106 14.62 21.51 29.56
N ASP A 107 15.20 20.69 30.42
CA ASP A 107 14.90 19.26 30.47
C ASP A 107 13.68 19.00 31.35
N PHE A 108 12.83 18.08 30.91
CA PHE A 108 11.72 17.57 31.67
C PHE A 108 11.83 16.06 31.80
N THR A 109 11.72 15.56 33.03
CA THR A 109 11.51 14.13 33.27
C THR A 109 10.03 13.85 33.14
N ALA A 110 9.64 13.23 32.02
CA ALA A 110 8.32 12.68 31.79
C ALA A 110 8.25 11.26 32.38
N SER A 111 7.19 10.95 33.11
CA SER A 111 6.98 9.60 33.64
C SER A 111 5.57 9.12 33.38
N VAL A 112 5.46 7.82 33.07
CA VAL A 112 4.21 7.08 33.04
C VAL A 112 4.29 5.93 34.04
N LYS A 113 3.29 5.86 34.91
CA LYS A 113 3.14 4.79 35.87
C LYS A 113 1.82 4.07 35.65
N TYR A 114 1.87 2.75 35.64
CA TYR A 114 0.64 1.96 35.54
C TYR A 114 -0.12 2.00 36.88
N ASN A 115 -1.38 2.42 36.83
CA ASN A 115 -2.30 2.43 37.98
C ASN A 115 -3.53 1.52 37.77
N GLY A 116 -3.59 0.81 36.64
CA GLY A 116 -4.68 -0.10 36.32
C GLY A 116 -4.70 -1.38 37.18
N SER A 117 -5.81 -2.11 37.09
CA SER A 117 -6.03 -3.38 37.80
C SER A 117 -5.84 -4.62 36.92
N GLY A 118 -5.74 -4.45 35.60
CA GLY A 118 -5.57 -5.54 34.63
C GLY A 118 -4.22 -6.24 34.79
N LYS A 119 -4.23 -7.58 34.71
CA LYS A 119 -3.01 -8.40 34.81
C LYS A 119 -2.08 -8.27 33.60
N ALA A 120 -2.66 -8.04 32.43
CA ALA A 120 -1.91 -7.92 31.18
C ALA A 120 -1.20 -6.58 31.02
N GLY A 121 -1.54 -5.58 31.84
CA GLY A 121 -1.06 -4.21 31.65
C GLY A 121 -1.73 -3.52 30.47
N CYS A 122 -1.05 -2.52 29.93
CA CYS A 122 -1.43 -1.82 28.71
C CYS A 122 -0.20 -1.46 27.88
N LEU A 123 -0.40 -1.22 26.58
CA LEU A 123 0.65 -0.80 25.65
C LEU A 123 0.67 0.74 25.56
N ILE A 124 1.85 1.35 25.62
CA ILE A 124 2.02 2.80 25.46
C ILE A 124 3.25 3.09 24.61
N ASP A 125 3.11 4.00 23.65
CA ASP A 125 4.26 4.61 22.99
C ASP A 125 4.86 5.67 23.92
N VAL A 126 6.03 5.37 24.48
CA VAL A 126 6.69 6.28 25.40
C VAL A 126 7.53 7.34 24.68
N SER A 127 7.77 7.21 23.37
CA SER A 127 8.51 8.21 22.58
C SER A 127 7.82 9.57 22.57
N GLN A 128 8.50 10.60 22.04
CA GLN A 128 7.91 11.94 21.88
C GLN A 128 6.74 11.98 20.88
N ALA A 129 6.54 10.94 20.07
CA ALA A 129 5.36 10.79 19.20
C ALA A 129 4.12 10.34 19.99
N GLY A 130 4.30 9.51 21.02
CA GLY A 130 3.23 9.01 21.88
C GLY A 130 3.03 9.83 23.15
N MET A 131 4.10 10.14 23.88
CA MET A 131 4.11 10.99 25.07
C MET A 131 4.53 12.41 24.69
N VAL A 132 3.53 13.24 24.40
CA VAL A 132 3.73 14.58 23.86
C VAL A 132 3.85 15.60 24.98
N LEU A 133 4.99 16.28 25.05
CA LEU A 133 5.19 17.45 25.88
C LEU A 133 4.67 18.69 25.12
N THR A 134 3.76 19.44 25.75
CA THR A 134 3.24 20.70 25.23
C THR A 134 3.62 21.85 26.17
N ILE A 135 4.24 22.89 25.61
CA ILE A 135 4.55 24.14 26.32
C ILE A 135 3.57 25.23 25.87
N LYS A 136 3.01 25.96 26.84
CA LYS A 136 2.07 27.05 26.60
C LYS A 136 2.47 28.33 27.29
N SER A 137 2.11 29.46 26.68
CA SER A 137 2.04 30.77 27.33
C SER A 137 0.57 31.17 27.41
N GLY A 138 -0.03 31.06 28.59
CA GLY A 138 -1.48 31.19 28.77
C GLY A 138 -2.26 30.17 27.91
N LYS A 139 -2.96 30.66 26.87
CA LYS A 139 -3.72 29.80 25.93
C LYS A 139 -2.95 29.43 24.68
N ASP A 140 -1.86 30.14 24.39
CA ASP A 140 -1.05 29.94 23.19
C ASP A 140 -0.15 28.71 23.36
N VAL A 141 -0.16 27.82 22.36
CA VAL A 141 0.76 26.68 22.30
C VAL A 141 2.03 27.15 21.63
N VAL A 142 3.09 27.21 22.41
CA VAL A 142 4.37 27.77 21.98
C VAL A 142 5.26 26.66 21.41
N TRP A 143 5.22 25.47 22.00
CA TRP A 143 6.03 24.36 21.54
C TRP A 143 5.37 23.01 21.80
N LYS A 144 5.62 22.04 20.92
CA LYS A 144 5.27 20.63 21.10
C LYS A 144 6.44 19.73 20.72
N SER A 145 6.62 18.64 21.47
CA SER A 145 7.67 17.66 21.21
C SER A 145 7.44 16.82 19.95
N ASN A 146 6.18 16.65 19.52
CA ASN A 146 5.81 15.77 18.41
C ASN A 146 5.71 16.45 17.04
N VAL A 147 6.22 17.68 16.90
CA VAL A 147 6.26 18.36 15.59
C VAL A 147 7.25 17.68 14.65
N CYS A 148 8.36 17.20 15.19
CA CYS A 148 9.34 16.43 14.44
C CYS A 148 9.08 14.92 14.59
N PRO A 149 9.13 14.15 13.50
CA PRO A 149 8.93 12.71 13.55
C PRO A 149 10.07 12.06 14.34
N VAL A 150 9.70 11.13 15.20
CA VAL A 150 10.62 10.26 15.93
C VAL A 150 10.17 8.83 15.76
N ASP A 151 11.10 7.88 15.89
CA ASP A 151 10.73 6.48 15.94
C ASP A 151 9.88 6.21 17.18
N THR A 152 8.74 5.54 16.96
CA THR A 152 7.84 5.15 18.04
C THR A 152 8.52 4.14 18.95
N ASP A 153 8.25 4.24 20.24
CA ASP A 153 8.86 3.39 21.26
C ASP A 153 7.79 2.75 22.14
N TYR A 154 7.14 1.71 21.63
CA TYR A 154 6.09 1.02 22.37
C TYR A 154 6.65 0.21 23.54
N ARG A 155 6.02 0.34 24.70
CA ARG A 155 6.31 -0.41 25.93
C ARG A 155 5.04 -1.01 26.48
N LEU A 156 5.13 -2.28 26.86
CA LEU A 156 4.13 -2.92 27.70
C LEU A 156 4.42 -2.52 29.15
N ILE A 157 3.45 -1.90 29.82
CA ILE A 157 3.57 -1.54 31.24
C ILE A 157 2.45 -2.20 32.04
N ALA A 158 2.81 -2.76 33.19
CA ALA A 158 1.92 -3.48 34.08
C ALA A 158 2.12 -3.06 35.53
N LYS A 159 1.46 -3.76 36.45
CA LYS A 159 1.45 -3.41 37.86
C LYS A 159 2.87 -3.38 38.45
N GLY A 160 3.27 -2.21 38.92
CA GLY A 160 4.60 -1.96 39.50
C GLY A 160 5.54 -1.21 38.56
N ASP A 161 5.20 -1.11 37.28
CA ASP A 161 6.05 -0.47 36.29
C ASP A 161 5.89 1.05 36.30
N GLU A 162 7.03 1.71 36.15
CA GLU A 162 7.14 3.14 35.94
C GLU A 162 8.23 3.36 34.89
N VAL A 163 7.86 3.98 33.77
CA VAL A 163 8.81 4.36 32.71
C VAL A 163 9.09 5.84 32.85
N LYS A 164 10.36 6.22 32.72
CA LYS A 164 10.81 7.60 32.73
C LYS A 164 11.56 7.91 31.46
N GLN A 165 11.35 9.10 30.93
CA GLN A 165 12.06 9.63 29.79
C GLN A 165 12.36 11.10 29.99
N THR A 166 13.47 11.55 29.41
CA THR A 166 13.80 12.97 29.38
C THR A 166 13.36 13.56 28.04
N ILE A 167 12.59 14.64 28.10
CA ILE A 167 12.23 15.45 26.94
C ILE A 167 12.83 16.83 27.13
N THR A 168 13.65 17.27 26.17
CA THR A 168 14.29 18.59 26.20
C THR A 168 13.46 19.58 25.38
N TRP A 169 13.04 20.66 26.02
CA TRP A 169 12.53 21.83 25.31
C TRP A 169 13.70 22.77 24.99
N PRO A 170 13.99 23.05 23.70
CA PRO A 170 15.11 23.91 23.31
C PRO A 170 14.89 25.41 23.57
N GLY A 171 13.80 25.81 24.24
CA GLY A 171 13.54 27.23 24.51
C GLY A 171 13.08 28.05 23.30
N VAL A 172 12.61 27.37 22.25
CA VAL A 172 12.13 28.00 21.00
C VAL A 172 10.65 27.75 20.78
N ARG A 173 10.04 28.55 19.91
CA ARG A 173 8.67 28.34 19.42
C ARG A 173 8.68 27.32 18.28
N SER A 174 7.86 26.27 18.37
CA SER A 174 7.70 25.33 17.24
C SER A 174 6.83 25.94 16.13
N GLY A 175 7.17 25.64 14.87
CA GLY A 175 6.33 25.93 13.71
C GLY A 175 5.24 24.89 13.47
N SER A 176 4.56 24.99 12.32
CA SER A 176 3.62 23.97 11.83
C SER A 176 4.33 22.76 11.21
N GLU A 177 5.57 22.95 10.77
CA GLU A 177 6.43 21.93 10.18
C GLU A 177 7.64 21.68 11.08
N CYS A 178 8.23 20.49 10.95
CA CYS A 178 9.48 20.18 11.62
C CYS A 178 10.61 21.06 11.05
N ALA A 179 11.38 21.67 11.95
CA ALA A 179 12.55 22.46 11.64
C ALA A 179 13.59 22.28 12.74
N ASP A 180 14.86 22.51 12.42
CA ASP A 180 15.93 22.51 13.40
C ASP A 180 15.73 23.62 14.43
N ALA A 181 15.99 23.32 15.70
CA ALA A 181 15.78 24.26 16.79
C ALA A 181 16.57 25.57 16.62
N ALA A 182 17.73 25.51 15.97
CA ALA A 182 18.57 26.68 15.69
C ALA A 182 17.93 27.68 14.70
N ASP A 183 17.01 27.22 13.87
CA ASP A 183 16.31 28.05 12.87
C ASP A 183 14.99 28.62 13.41
N LEU A 184 14.59 28.19 14.61
CA LEU A 184 13.36 28.62 15.26
C LEU A 184 13.60 29.81 16.20
N PRO A 185 12.65 30.75 16.31
CA PRO A 185 12.80 31.89 17.20
C PRO A 185 12.76 31.45 18.66
N ASN A 186 13.70 31.97 19.45
CA ASN A 186 13.66 31.87 20.90
C ASN A 186 12.36 32.46 21.44
N VAL A 187 11.87 31.88 22.53
CA VAL A 187 10.74 32.45 23.25
C VAL A 187 11.17 33.64 24.10
N ASP A 188 10.24 34.55 24.34
CA ASP A 188 10.47 35.71 25.19
C ASP A 188 10.53 35.32 26.67
N ARG A 189 11.06 36.24 27.48
CA ARG A 189 11.01 36.12 28.94
C ARG A 189 9.56 36.05 29.41
N GLY A 190 9.27 35.18 30.37
CA GLY A 190 7.92 35.02 30.89
C GLY A 190 7.68 33.68 31.56
N VAL A 191 6.43 33.49 31.96
CA VAL A 191 5.98 32.26 32.63
C VAL A 191 5.28 31.36 31.62
N TYR A 192 5.71 30.11 31.58
CA TYR A 192 5.18 29.08 30.69
C TYR A 192 4.64 27.91 31.52
N SER A 193 3.67 27.19 30.96
CA SER A 193 3.18 25.94 31.53
C SER A 193 3.54 24.77 30.62
N ALA A 194 4.17 23.75 31.19
CA ALA A 194 4.48 22.50 30.53
C ALA A 194 3.49 21.41 30.97
N GLN A 195 2.97 20.63 30.02
CA GLN A 195 2.06 19.53 30.33
C GLN A 195 2.34 18.36 29.39
N LEU A 196 2.36 17.15 29.96
CA LEU A 196 2.49 15.90 29.22
C LEU A 196 1.12 15.34 28.87
N SER A 197 0.97 14.75 27.69
CA SER A 197 -0.23 14.01 27.28
C SER A 197 0.11 12.79 26.45
N VAL A 198 -0.78 11.80 26.43
CA VAL A 198 -0.68 10.68 25.49
C VAL A 198 -1.44 11.01 24.19
N GLU A 199 -0.77 10.86 23.06
CA GLU A 199 -1.34 11.04 21.72
C GLU A 199 -2.54 10.09 21.51
N GLY A 200 -3.61 10.58 20.89
CA GLY A 200 -4.87 9.82 20.77
C GLY A 200 -5.70 9.68 22.05
N HIS A 201 -5.13 9.96 23.24
CA HIS A 201 -5.79 9.84 24.54
C HIS A 201 -5.84 11.17 25.28
N ALA A 202 -6.61 12.13 24.77
CA ALA A 202 -6.64 13.53 25.25
C ALA A 202 -7.01 13.74 26.74
N LYS A 203 -7.55 12.73 27.42
CA LYS A 203 -7.86 12.75 28.86
C LYS A 203 -6.66 12.32 29.73
N THR A 204 -5.69 11.62 29.15
CA THR A 204 -4.49 11.13 29.82
C THR A 204 -3.44 12.25 29.82
N LYS A 205 -3.40 13.03 30.91
CA LYS A 205 -2.53 14.21 31.04
C LYS A 205 -1.88 14.27 32.41
N SER A 206 -0.68 14.84 32.48
CA SER A 206 -0.08 15.22 33.75
C SER A 206 -0.72 16.49 34.31
N GLU A 207 -0.48 16.78 35.59
CA GLU A 207 -0.63 18.14 36.09
C GLU A 207 0.30 19.08 35.31
N PRO A 208 -0.14 20.31 34.99
CA PRO A 208 0.72 21.30 34.37
C PRO A 208 1.75 21.81 35.37
N VAL A 209 3.00 21.95 34.94
CA VAL A 209 4.08 22.52 35.75
C VAL A 209 4.48 23.89 35.20
N GLY A 210 4.68 24.84 36.09
CA GLY A 210 5.13 26.20 35.74
C GLY A 210 6.65 26.26 35.61
N ILE A 211 7.12 26.99 34.61
CA ILE A 211 8.54 27.29 34.39
C ILE A 211 8.70 28.76 33.95
N THR A 212 9.83 29.37 34.30
CA THR A 212 10.13 30.76 33.94
C THR A 212 11.28 30.83 32.94
N VAL A 213 11.10 31.58 31.86
CA VAL A 213 12.20 31.97 30.97
C VAL A 213 12.66 33.35 31.37
N GLU A 214 13.96 33.48 31.67
CA GLU A 214 14.57 34.67 32.25
C GLU A 214 15.61 35.34 31.38
#